data_AF-G9KHS7-F1
#
_entry.id   AF-G9KHS7-F1
#
_cell.length_a   1.000
_cell.length_b   1.000
_cell.length_c   1.000
_cell.angle_alpha   90.00
_cell.angle_beta   90.00
_cell.angle_gamma   90.00
#
_symmetry.space_group_name_H-M   'P 1'
#
loop_
_entity.id
_entity.type
_entity.pdbx_description
1 polymer ?
#
loop_
_entity_poly.entity_id
_entity_poly.type
_entity_poly.pdbx_seq_one_letter_code
_entity_poly.pdbx_strand_id
1 'polypeptide(L)'
;MIMEDWDFLQLQCALYINSELSGIPLNMAPKKWTRGFVQRLKGKQGRFRGNLSGKRVDFSGRTVISPDPNLRIDEVAVPVHVAKILTFPEKVNKANINFLRKLVRNGPEVHPGANFIQQRHTQMKRFLKYGNREKMAQELKYGDIVERHLIDGDVVLFNRQPSLHKLSIMAHLAKVKPHRTFRFNECVCTPYNADFDGDEMNLHLPQTEEAKAEALVLMGTKANLVTPRNGEPLIAAIQDFLTGAYLL
;
A
#
# COMPACT_ATOMS: atom_id res chain seq x y z
N MET A 1 1.68 58.68 -11.42
CA MET A 1 2.14 58.04 -10.16
C MET A 1 1.04 57.19 -9.54
N ILE A 2 -0.05 57.74 -8.99
CA ILE A 2 -1.11 56.92 -8.32
C ILE A 2 -1.77 55.87 -9.25
N MET A 3 -2.07 56.23 -10.51
CA MET A 3 -2.70 55.28 -11.45
C MET A 3 -1.79 54.12 -11.83
N GLU A 4 -0.48 54.37 -11.95
CA GLU A 4 0.50 53.35 -12.32
C GLU A 4 0.73 52.35 -11.16
N ASP A 5 0.75 52.85 -9.92
CA ASP A 5 0.80 52.01 -8.71
C ASP A 5 -0.48 51.18 -8.55
N TRP A 6 -1.63 51.74 -8.93
CA TRP A 6 -2.91 51.02 -8.91
C TRP A 6 -2.91 49.87 -9.94
N ASP A 7 -2.50 50.14 -11.18
CA ASP A 7 -2.38 49.11 -12.22
C ASP A 7 -1.42 47.99 -11.79
N PHE A 8 -0.29 48.35 -11.16
CA PHE A 8 0.65 47.38 -10.62
C PHE A 8 0.01 46.53 -9.52
N LEU A 9 -0.73 47.14 -8.58
CA LEU A 9 -1.42 46.42 -7.51
C LEU A 9 -2.48 45.45 -8.05
N GLN A 10 -3.25 45.86 -9.06
CA GLN A 10 -4.22 44.97 -9.73
C GLN A 10 -3.51 43.76 -10.34
N LEU A 11 -2.40 43.97 -11.04
CA LEU A 11 -1.63 42.90 -11.66
C LEU A 11 -1.04 41.95 -10.60
N GLN A 12 -0.48 42.46 -9.50
CA GLN A 12 0.07 41.60 -8.44
C GLN A 12 -1.02 40.74 -7.77
N CYS A 13 -2.19 41.32 -7.48
CA CYS A 13 -3.33 40.58 -6.96
C CYS A 13 -3.83 39.51 -7.94
N ALA A 14 -3.87 39.83 -9.23
CA ALA A 14 -4.29 38.90 -10.26
C ALA A 14 -3.28 37.74 -10.43
N LEU A 15 -1.97 38.04 -10.47
CA LEU A 15 -0.89 37.04 -10.55
C LEU A 15 -0.78 36.15 -9.31
N TYR A 16 -1.09 36.70 -8.13
CA TYR A 16 -1.17 35.93 -6.89
C TYR A 16 -2.21 34.81 -6.96
N ILE A 17 -3.35 35.08 -7.62
CA ILE A 17 -4.39 34.07 -7.84
C ILE A 17 -4.05 33.19 -9.05
N ASN A 18 -3.78 33.79 -10.20
CA ASN A 18 -3.46 33.11 -11.45
C ASN A 18 -2.21 33.72 -12.09
N SER A 19 -1.07 33.03 -12.00
CA SER A 19 0.21 33.54 -12.51
C SER A 19 0.42 33.34 -14.03
N GLU A 20 -0.60 32.88 -14.75
CA GLU A 20 -0.54 32.59 -16.19
C GLU A 20 -1.58 33.41 -16.97
N LEU A 21 -1.75 34.67 -16.59
CA LEU A 21 -2.60 35.60 -17.33
C LEU A 21 -1.92 35.94 -18.66
N SER A 22 -2.71 35.89 -19.74
CA SER A 22 -2.27 36.32 -21.07
C SER A 22 -2.40 37.84 -21.19
N GLY A 23 -1.54 38.47 -22.00
CA GLY A 23 -1.64 39.91 -22.30
C GLY A 23 -1.01 40.84 -21.26
N ILE A 24 -0.12 40.34 -20.39
CA ILE A 24 0.63 41.20 -19.47
C ILE A 24 1.64 42.05 -20.27
N PRO A 25 1.65 43.39 -20.11
CA PRO A 25 2.63 44.26 -20.73
C PRO A 25 4.08 43.84 -20.42
N LEU A 26 4.98 43.94 -21.40
CA LEU A 26 6.38 43.48 -21.26
C LEU A 26 7.14 44.15 -20.10
N ASN A 27 6.83 45.42 -19.80
CA ASN A 27 7.41 46.17 -18.69
C ASN A 27 6.92 45.69 -17.30
N MET A 28 5.78 44.99 -17.24
CA MET A 28 5.20 44.45 -16.00
C MET A 28 5.24 42.91 -15.94
N ALA A 29 5.80 42.26 -16.96
CA ALA A 29 5.88 40.81 -17.03
C ALA A 29 6.80 40.24 -15.93
N PRO A 30 6.36 39.21 -15.19
CA PRO A 30 7.17 38.62 -14.14
C PRO A 30 8.43 37.95 -14.71
N LYS A 31 9.61 38.30 -14.17
CA LYS A 31 10.92 37.76 -14.59
C LYS A 31 11.08 36.25 -14.35
N LYS A 32 10.33 35.69 -13.41
CA LYS A 32 10.35 34.25 -13.06
C LYS A 32 8.92 33.77 -12.89
N TRP A 33 8.66 32.55 -13.34
CA TRP A 33 7.36 31.92 -13.13
C TRP A 33 7.14 31.63 -11.65
N THR A 34 5.98 32.03 -11.14
CA THR A 34 5.54 31.79 -9.77
C THR A 34 4.25 30.97 -9.77
N ARG A 35 4.02 30.22 -8.69
CA ARG A 35 2.78 29.43 -8.56
C ARG A 35 1.71 30.24 -7.85
N GLY A 36 0.77 30.80 -8.61
CA GLY A 36 -0.49 31.29 -8.08
C GLY A 36 -1.37 30.15 -7.56
N PHE A 37 -2.49 30.49 -6.90
CA PHE A 37 -3.44 29.49 -6.41
C PHE A 37 -3.95 28.54 -7.49
N VAL A 38 -4.30 29.08 -8.67
CA VAL A 38 -4.82 28.28 -9.78
C VAL A 38 -3.81 27.21 -10.19
N GLN A 39 -2.53 27.56 -10.31
CA GLN A 39 -1.44 26.63 -10.67
C GLN A 39 -1.26 25.51 -9.64
N ARG A 40 -1.54 25.78 -8.35
CA ARG A 40 -1.45 24.76 -7.29
C ARG A 40 -2.63 23.80 -7.31
N LEU A 41 -3.78 24.22 -7.83
CA LEU A 41 -5.00 23.42 -7.91
C LEU A 41 -5.07 22.60 -9.20
N LYS A 42 -4.73 23.20 -10.36
CA LYS A 42 -4.86 22.59 -11.68
C LYS A 42 -3.70 21.65 -12.04
N GLY A 43 -3.92 20.83 -13.08
CA GLY A 43 -2.89 19.96 -13.66
C GLY A 43 -2.70 18.62 -12.94
N LYS A 44 -1.84 17.76 -13.50
CA LYS A 44 -1.59 16.40 -12.98
C LYS A 44 -0.96 16.41 -11.57
N GLN A 45 -0.11 17.40 -11.30
CA GLN A 45 0.54 17.62 -10.00
C GLN A 45 -0.23 18.59 -9.08
N GLY A 46 -1.40 19.07 -9.51
CA GLY A 46 -2.26 19.94 -8.73
C GLY A 46 -2.98 19.20 -7.61
N ARG A 47 -3.55 19.94 -6.66
CA ARG A 47 -4.19 19.36 -5.46
C ARG A 47 -5.29 18.35 -5.77
N PHE A 48 -6.16 18.63 -6.75
CA PHE A 48 -7.26 17.73 -7.07
C PHE A 48 -6.78 16.36 -7.52
N ARG A 49 -5.79 16.29 -8.42
CA ARG A 49 -5.31 15.02 -8.98
C ARG A 49 -4.21 14.35 -8.14
N GLY A 50 -3.27 15.14 -7.62
CA GLY A 50 -2.08 14.63 -6.94
C GLY A 50 -2.21 14.42 -5.44
N ASN A 51 -3.27 14.96 -4.80
CA ASN A 51 -3.45 14.86 -3.36
C ASN A 51 -4.86 14.38 -2.92
N LEU A 52 -5.89 14.66 -3.71
CA LEU A 52 -7.27 14.28 -3.37
C LEU A 52 -7.69 12.96 -4.05
N SER A 53 -7.73 12.92 -5.39
CA SER A 53 -8.12 11.70 -6.12
C SER A 53 -7.10 10.56 -5.98
N GLY A 54 -5.81 10.91 -5.89
CA GLY A 54 -4.74 9.98 -5.56
C GLY A 54 -3.84 10.61 -4.51
N LYS A 55 -3.32 9.81 -3.59
CA LYS A 55 -2.38 10.26 -2.55
C LYS A 55 -1.39 9.15 -2.25
N ARG A 56 -0.24 9.52 -1.68
CA ARG A 56 0.69 8.54 -1.09
C ARG A 56 0.05 7.98 0.18
N VAL A 57 0.26 6.69 0.42
CA VAL A 57 -0.32 5.96 1.55
C VAL A 57 0.76 5.24 2.33
N ASP A 58 0.58 5.19 3.64
CA ASP A 58 1.41 4.39 4.55
C ASP A 58 1.00 2.91 4.49
N PHE A 59 1.71 2.05 5.23
CA PHE A 59 1.49 0.60 5.24
C PHE A 59 1.54 -0.05 3.85
N SER A 60 2.44 0.47 3.02
CA SER A 60 2.73 -0.01 1.68
C SER A 60 4.20 -0.44 1.54
N GLY A 61 4.46 -1.35 0.62
CA GLY A 61 5.80 -1.84 0.29
C GLY A 61 5.95 -2.04 -1.21
N ARG A 62 7.19 -2.03 -1.70
CA ARG A 62 7.53 -2.25 -3.11
C ARG A 62 8.86 -3.01 -3.18
N THR A 63 8.91 -4.06 -3.99
CA THR A 63 10.14 -4.78 -4.31
C THR A 63 9.98 -5.49 -5.65
N VAL A 64 11.09 -6.01 -6.15
CA VAL A 64 11.16 -6.84 -7.36
C VAL A 64 10.37 -8.14 -7.16
N ILE A 65 9.71 -8.62 -8.21
CA ILE A 65 8.99 -9.89 -8.22
C ILE A 65 9.84 -11.03 -8.78
N SER A 66 9.58 -12.25 -8.32
CA SER A 66 10.20 -13.47 -8.84
C SER A 66 9.22 -14.65 -8.76
N PRO A 67 9.33 -15.64 -9.66
CA PRO A 67 8.42 -16.78 -9.69
C PRO A 67 8.55 -17.69 -8.45
N ASP A 68 7.47 -18.33 -8.05
CA ASP A 68 7.47 -19.46 -7.09
C ASP A 68 6.28 -20.39 -7.37
N PRO A 69 6.48 -21.49 -8.12
CA PRO A 69 5.41 -22.37 -8.56
C PRO A 69 4.83 -23.23 -7.42
N ASN A 70 5.52 -23.29 -6.27
CA ASN A 70 5.07 -24.03 -5.10
C ASN A 70 4.06 -23.27 -4.24
N LEU A 71 3.85 -21.98 -4.53
CA LEU A 71 2.82 -21.19 -3.89
C LEU A 71 1.46 -21.44 -4.53
N ARG A 72 0.42 -21.33 -3.72
CA ARG A 72 -0.95 -21.33 -4.24
C ARG A 72 -1.19 -20.03 -5.02
N ILE A 73 -2.13 -20.06 -5.96
CA ILE A 73 -2.53 -18.87 -6.73
C ILE A 73 -3.07 -17.72 -5.84
N ASP A 74 -3.57 -18.03 -4.65
CA ASP A 74 -4.06 -17.05 -3.69
C ASP A 74 -3.03 -16.64 -2.63
N GLU A 75 -1.78 -17.10 -2.74
CA GLU A 75 -0.68 -16.76 -1.83
C GLU A 75 0.33 -15.81 -2.49
N VAL A 76 0.93 -14.93 -1.68
CA VAL A 76 2.08 -14.11 -2.06
C VAL A 76 3.17 -14.21 -1.00
N ALA A 77 4.41 -14.52 -1.41
CA ALA A 77 5.54 -14.51 -0.53
C ALA A 77 5.95 -13.07 -0.20
N VAL A 78 6.01 -12.77 1.10
CA VAL A 78 6.45 -11.47 1.62
C VAL A 78 7.80 -11.63 2.31
N PRO A 79 8.81 -10.83 1.96
CA PRO A 79 10.10 -10.82 2.66
C PRO A 79 9.96 -10.55 4.15
N VAL A 80 10.72 -11.26 5.00
CA VAL A 80 10.80 -10.99 6.45
C VAL A 80 11.09 -9.51 6.75
N HIS A 81 11.92 -8.85 5.93
CA HIS A 81 12.25 -7.43 6.06
C HIS A 81 11.02 -6.54 5.92
N VAL A 82 10.14 -6.84 4.97
CA VAL A 82 8.88 -6.11 4.75
C VAL A 82 7.88 -6.46 5.86
N ALA A 83 7.79 -7.74 6.25
CA ALA A 83 6.84 -8.22 7.25
C ALA A 83 7.08 -7.63 8.65
N LYS A 84 8.34 -7.38 9.04
CA LYS A 84 8.68 -6.72 10.31
C LYS A 84 8.31 -5.23 10.34
N ILE A 85 8.25 -4.58 9.18
CA ILE A 85 7.94 -3.15 9.05
C ILE A 85 6.43 -2.95 8.96
N LEU A 86 5.75 -3.71 8.09
CA LEU A 86 4.30 -3.64 7.94
C LEU A 86 3.63 -4.29 9.14
N THR A 87 2.91 -3.47 9.92
CA THR A 87 2.16 -3.93 11.08
C THR A 87 0.66 -3.88 10.86
N PHE A 88 -0.03 -4.77 11.58
CA PHE A 88 -1.48 -4.79 11.64
C PHE A 88 -1.95 -4.50 13.08
N PRO A 89 -2.88 -3.55 13.30
CA PRO A 89 -3.36 -3.17 14.63
C PRO A 89 -4.40 -4.19 15.12
N GLU A 90 -3.94 -5.24 15.79
CA GLU A 90 -4.80 -6.28 16.34
C GLU A 90 -5.39 -5.84 17.68
N LYS A 91 -6.72 -5.87 17.80
CA LYS A 91 -7.42 -5.60 19.07
C LYS A 91 -7.33 -6.80 20.01
N VAL A 92 -6.88 -6.57 21.24
CA VAL A 92 -6.75 -7.62 22.25
C VAL A 92 -8.13 -8.05 22.72
N ASN A 93 -8.42 -9.35 22.61
CA ASN A 93 -9.65 -9.99 23.03
C ASN A 93 -9.36 -11.32 23.76
N LYS A 94 -10.40 -12.02 24.21
CA LYS A 94 -10.27 -13.27 24.95
C LYS A 94 -9.60 -14.38 24.13
N ALA A 95 -9.79 -14.41 22.81
CA ALA A 95 -9.27 -15.46 21.94
C ALA A 95 -7.77 -15.27 21.63
N ASN A 96 -7.33 -14.04 21.39
CA ASN A 96 -5.98 -13.74 20.91
C ASN A 96 -4.99 -13.27 21.99
N ILE A 97 -5.43 -13.04 23.25
CA ILE A 97 -4.57 -12.50 24.31
C ILE A 97 -3.27 -13.29 24.52
N ASN A 98 -3.34 -14.62 24.55
CA ASN A 98 -2.16 -15.46 24.78
C ASN A 98 -1.19 -15.41 23.59
N PHE A 99 -1.73 -15.33 22.38
CA PHE A 99 -0.96 -15.19 21.15
C PHE A 99 -0.27 -13.82 21.07
N LEU A 100 -1.00 -12.74 21.34
CA LEU A 100 -0.45 -11.38 21.35
C LEU A 100 0.60 -11.18 22.44
N ARG A 101 0.43 -11.79 23.62
CA ARG A 101 1.46 -11.80 24.67
C ARG A 101 2.78 -12.40 24.19
N LYS A 102 2.74 -13.47 23.39
CA LYS A 102 3.94 -14.08 22.80
C LYS A 102 4.62 -13.13 21.82
N LEU A 103 3.84 -12.49 20.93
CA LEU A 103 4.35 -11.51 19.96
C LEU A 103 5.01 -10.31 20.63
N VAL A 104 4.39 -9.79 21.70
CA VAL A 104 4.94 -8.68 22.50
C VAL A 104 6.27 -9.06 23.15
N ARG A 105 6.38 -10.27 23.70
CA ARG A 105 7.64 -10.78 24.29
C ARG A 105 8.75 -10.88 23.24
N ASN A 106 8.42 -11.35 22.04
CA ASN A 106 9.38 -11.41 20.93
C ASN A 106 9.86 -10.00 20.53
N GLY A 107 8.96 -9.02 20.52
CA GLY A 107 9.26 -7.62 20.23
C GLY A 107 9.52 -7.32 18.74
N PRO A 108 10.18 -6.19 18.42
CA PRO A 108 10.30 -5.72 17.03
C PRO A 108 11.31 -6.49 16.17
N GLU A 109 12.34 -7.07 16.78
CA GLU A 109 13.50 -7.62 16.04
C GLU A 109 13.29 -9.07 15.57
N VAL A 110 12.41 -9.83 16.23
CA VAL A 110 12.16 -11.25 15.92
C VAL A 110 10.80 -11.37 15.23
N HIS A 111 10.78 -12.03 14.06
CA HIS A 111 9.53 -12.41 13.40
C HIS A 111 9.14 -13.83 13.86
N PRO A 112 7.88 -14.10 14.24
CA PRO A 112 6.78 -13.15 14.35
C PRO A 112 6.85 -12.34 15.66
N GLY A 113 6.60 -11.03 15.61
CA GLY A 113 6.71 -10.11 16.74
C GLY A 113 5.76 -8.92 16.67
N ALA A 114 6.04 -7.86 17.43
CA ALA A 114 5.23 -6.64 17.48
C ALA A 114 6.09 -5.39 17.69
N ASN A 115 5.65 -4.28 17.11
CA ASN A 115 6.38 -3.01 17.18
C ASN A 115 5.82 -2.06 18.23
N PHE A 116 4.50 -1.95 18.35
CA PHE A 116 3.86 -0.98 19.25
C PHE A 116 2.72 -1.60 20.06
N ILE A 117 2.50 -1.05 21.25
CA ILE A 117 1.30 -1.28 22.06
C ILE A 117 0.63 0.06 22.33
N GLN A 118 -0.68 0.10 22.13
CA GLN A 118 -1.53 1.22 22.49
C GLN A 118 -2.57 0.77 23.52
N GLN A 119 -2.67 1.51 24.63
CA GLN A 119 -3.66 1.22 25.67
C GLN A 119 -5.04 1.75 25.28
N ARG A 120 -6.11 1.06 25.70
CA ARG A 120 -7.50 1.36 25.30
C ARG A 120 -7.90 2.85 25.40
N HIS A 121 -7.48 3.54 26.46
CA HIS A 121 -7.88 4.93 26.74
C HIS A 121 -6.82 5.97 26.36
N THR A 122 -5.73 5.54 25.71
CA THR A 122 -4.58 6.38 25.45
C THR A 122 -4.27 6.38 23.95
N GLN A 123 -4.04 7.57 23.39
CA GLN A 123 -3.63 7.69 21.99
C GLN A 123 -2.12 7.52 21.78
N MET A 124 -1.33 7.57 22.86
CA MET A 124 0.11 7.34 22.80
C MET A 124 0.43 5.87 22.57
N LYS A 125 1.25 5.62 21.54
CA LYS A 125 1.80 4.31 21.23
C LYS A 125 3.13 4.13 21.97
N ARG A 126 3.27 3.03 22.69
CA ARG A 126 4.53 2.63 23.33
C ARG A 126 5.32 1.77 22.37
N PHE A 127 6.55 2.19 22.05
CA PHE A 127 7.42 1.44 21.16
C PHE A 127 8.12 0.30 21.92
N LEU A 128 7.94 -0.94 21.47
CA LEU A 128 8.38 -2.16 22.17
C LEU A 128 9.89 -2.40 22.13
N LYS A 129 10.64 -1.59 21.38
CA LYS A 129 12.12 -1.65 21.37
C LYS A 129 12.71 -1.23 22.72
N TYR A 130 12.00 -0.39 23.46
CA TYR A 130 12.45 0.13 24.75
C TYR A 130 11.60 -0.44 25.90
N GLY A 131 12.23 -0.65 27.04
CA GLY A 131 11.56 -1.15 28.26
C GLY A 131 11.48 -2.68 28.36
N ASN A 132 10.86 -3.15 29.45
CA ASN A 132 10.73 -4.57 29.76
C ASN A 132 9.48 -5.16 29.08
N ARG A 133 9.68 -6.00 28.07
CA ARG A 133 8.62 -6.59 27.24
C ARG A 133 7.78 -7.61 27.99
N GLU A 134 8.39 -8.36 28.90
CA GLU A 134 7.74 -9.36 29.73
C GLU A 134 6.68 -8.72 30.62
N LYS A 135 7.02 -7.59 31.25
CA LYS A 135 6.10 -6.78 32.06
C LYS A 135 4.95 -6.22 31.20
N MET A 136 5.27 -5.65 30.03
CA MET A 136 4.24 -5.12 29.12
C MET A 136 3.26 -6.20 28.64
N ALA A 137 3.74 -7.41 28.38
CA ALA A 137 2.88 -8.54 28.00
C ALA A 137 1.96 -8.98 29.16
N GLN A 138 2.45 -8.98 30.41
CA GLN A 138 1.62 -9.31 31.57
C GLN A 138 0.52 -8.27 31.80
N GLU A 139 0.86 -6.98 31.62
CA GLU A 139 -0.06 -5.85 31.77
C GLU A 139 -1.05 -5.67 30.61
N LEU A 140 -0.99 -6.50 29.57
CA LEU A 140 -1.88 -6.42 28.41
C LEU A 140 -3.34 -6.66 28.83
N LYS A 141 -4.23 -5.73 28.51
CA LYS A 141 -5.66 -5.78 28.85
C LYS A 141 -6.55 -5.93 27.61
N TYR A 142 -7.77 -6.39 27.82
CA TYR A 142 -8.77 -6.43 26.75
C TYR A 142 -9.09 -5.03 26.23
N GLY A 143 -9.15 -4.90 24.91
CA GLY A 143 -9.37 -3.63 24.23
C GLY A 143 -8.12 -2.78 24.01
N ASP A 144 -6.94 -3.22 24.48
CA ASP A 144 -5.67 -2.66 24.01
C ASP A 144 -5.45 -3.04 22.54
N ILE A 145 -4.55 -2.30 21.86
CA ILE A 145 -4.18 -2.56 20.47
C ILE A 145 -2.70 -2.93 20.43
N VAL A 146 -2.38 -4.04 19.75
CA VAL A 146 -1.01 -4.47 19.49
C VAL A 146 -0.76 -4.38 18.00
N GLU A 147 0.21 -3.55 17.62
CA GLU A 147 0.69 -3.48 16.23
C GLU A 147 1.69 -4.61 15.99
N ARG A 148 1.14 -5.80 15.72
CA ARG A 148 1.91 -6.99 15.40
C ARG A 148 2.47 -6.90 13.99
N HIS A 149 3.58 -7.58 13.73
CA HIS A 149 4.10 -7.78 12.37
C HIS A 149 3.06 -8.46 11.48
N LEU A 150 3.22 -8.29 10.17
CA LEU A 150 2.54 -9.11 9.19
C LEU A 150 2.93 -10.59 9.40
N ILE A 151 1.95 -11.47 9.42
CA ILE A 151 2.13 -12.92 9.60
C ILE A 151 1.48 -13.69 8.45
N ASP A 152 1.75 -14.99 8.40
CA ASP A 152 1.16 -15.88 7.42
C ASP A 152 -0.37 -15.87 7.51
N GLY A 153 -1.03 -15.77 6.36
CA GLY A 153 -2.48 -15.72 6.25
C GLY A 153 -3.10 -14.32 6.35
N ASP A 154 -2.31 -13.27 6.59
CA ASP A 154 -2.81 -11.89 6.50
C ASP A 154 -3.21 -11.55 5.06
N VAL A 155 -4.33 -10.86 4.91
CA VAL A 155 -4.84 -10.40 3.61
C VAL A 155 -4.08 -9.14 3.21
N VAL A 156 -3.45 -9.17 2.03
CA VAL A 156 -2.71 -8.04 1.47
C VAL A 156 -3.21 -7.72 0.06
N LEU A 157 -3.25 -6.44 -0.28
CA LEU A 157 -3.52 -6.01 -1.66
C LEU A 157 -2.21 -5.97 -2.44
N PHE A 158 -2.21 -6.58 -3.61
CA PHE A 158 -1.05 -6.69 -4.47
C PHE A 158 -1.37 -6.15 -5.86
N ASN A 159 -0.55 -5.24 -6.37
CA ASN A 159 -0.81 -4.56 -7.65
C ASN A 159 0.45 -4.25 -8.45
N ARG A 160 0.30 -4.29 -9.78
CA ARG A 160 1.29 -3.83 -10.75
C ARG A 160 0.89 -2.47 -11.34
N GLN A 161 1.88 -1.61 -11.57
CA GLN A 161 1.72 -0.35 -12.30
C GLN A 161 2.20 -0.53 -13.75
N PRO A 162 1.49 0.02 -14.76
CA PRO A 162 0.20 0.70 -14.68
C PRO A 162 -0.98 -0.26 -14.45
N SER A 163 -2.01 0.19 -13.73
CA SER A 163 -3.23 -0.59 -13.52
C SER A 163 -4.30 -0.20 -14.54
N LEU A 164 -4.61 -1.11 -15.47
CA LEU A 164 -5.51 -0.83 -16.61
C LEU A 164 -6.92 -1.41 -16.43
N HIS A 165 -7.06 -2.42 -15.57
CA HIS A 165 -8.34 -3.09 -15.31
C HIS A 165 -8.43 -3.53 -13.84
N LYS A 166 -9.63 -3.94 -13.40
CA LYS A 166 -9.87 -4.30 -11.98
C LYS A 166 -8.88 -5.36 -11.46
N LEU A 167 -8.55 -6.36 -12.27
CA LEU A 167 -7.66 -7.45 -11.87
C LEU A 167 -6.17 -7.05 -11.76
N SER A 168 -5.79 -5.82 -12.15
CA SER A 168 -4.43 -5.32 -11.93
C SER A 168 -4.13 -5.05 -10.44
N ILE A 169 -5.15 -5.15 -9.58
CA ILE A 169 -5.05 -5.17 -8.11
C ILE A 169 -5.94 -6.29 -7.56
N MET A 170 -5.35 -7.22 -6.81
CA MET A 170 -6.08 -8.34 -6.20
C MET A 170 -5.56 -8.58 -4.78
N ALA A 171 -6.40 -9.20 -3.95
CA ALA A 171 -6.05 -9.60 -2.59
C ALA A 171 -5.45 -11.00 -2.57
N HIS A 172 -4.33 -11.13 -1.87
CA HIS A 172 -3.61 -12.39 -1.65
C HIS A 172 -3.41 -12.63 -0.16
N LEU A 173 -3.17 -13.88 0.21
CA LEU A 173 -2.75 -14.29 1.53
C LEU A 173 -1.23 -14.21 1.62
N ALA A 174 -0.73 -13.43 2.57
CA ALA A 174 0.70 -13.28 2.77
C ALA A 174 1.32 -14.56 3.32
N LYS A 175 2.53 -14.87 2.87
CA LYS A 175 3.37 -15.97 3.35
C LYS A 175 4.79 -15.49 3.54
N VAL A 176 5.29 -15.46 4.78
CA VAL A 176 6.56 -14.82 5.07
C VAL A 176 7.71 -15.74 4.65
N LYS A 177 8.66 -15.19 3.87
CA LYS A 177 9.81 -15.93 3.32
C LYS A 177 11.12 -15.15 3.54
N PRO A 178 12.28 -15.84 3.63
CA PRO A 178 13.56 -15.20 3.98
C PRO A 178 14.14 -14.31 2.88
N HIS A 179 13.79 -14.55 1.62
CA HIS A 179 14.30 -13.80 0.47
C HIS A 179 13.73 -12.38 0.41
N ARG A 180 14.25 -11.54 -0.51
CA ARG A 180 13.93 -10.10 -0.61
C ARG A 180 12.90 -9.74 -1.68
N THR A 181 12.59 -10.67 -2.59
CA THR A 181 11.62 -10.47 -3.66
C THR A 181 10.21 -10.85 -3.20
N PHE A 182 9.21 -10.23 -3.80
CA PHE A 182 7.85 -10.76 -3.74
C PHE A 182 7.77 -11.98 -4.65
N ARG A 183 7.06 -13.03 -4.22
CA ARG A 183 6.86 -14.23 -5.04
C ARG A 183 5.40 -14.60 -5.12
N PHE A 184 4.98 -15.08 -6.26
CA PHE A 184 3.63 -15.55 -6.48
C PHE A 184 3.64 -16.57 -7.62
N ASN A 185 2.56 -17.32 -7.72
CA ASN A 185 2.40 -18.34 -8.74
C ASN A 185 2.28 -17.72 -10.14
N GLU A 186 2.99 -18.30 -11.11
CA GLU A 186 3.10 -17.81 -12.48
C GLU A 186 1.75 -17.82 -13.21
N CYS A 187 0.80 -18.67 -12.80
CA CYS A 187 -0.57 -18.65 -13.32
C CYS A 187 -1.28 -17.30 -13.10
N VAL A 188 -0.81 -16.49 -12.15
CA VAL A 188 -1.36 -15.16 -11.82
C VAL A 188 -0.60 -14.04 -12.55
N CYS A 189 0.40 -14.34 -13.38
CA CYS A 189 1.11 -13.34 -14.17
C CYS A 189 0.19 -12.65 -15.20
N THR A 190 -0.70 -13.39 -15.83
CA THR A 190 -1.56 -12.87 -16.91
C THR A 190 -2.46 -11.71 -16.46
N PRO A 191 -3.20 -11.78 -15.32
CA PRO A 191 -3.92 -10.63 -14.78
C PRO A 191 -3.05 -9.40 -14.48
N TYR A 192 -1.79 -9.59 -14.08
CA TYR A 192 -0.89 -8.47 -13.79
C TYR A 192 -0.12 -7.98 -15.02
N ASN A 193 -0.13 -8.75 -16.11
CA ASN A 193 0.74 -8.57 -17.26
C ASN A 193 2.22 -8.46 -16.84
N ALA A 194 2.66 -9.39 -15.98
CA ALA A 194 4.00 -9.45 -15.41
C ALA A 194 4.85 -10.55 -16.06
N ASP A 195 6.17 -10.33 -16.19
CA ASP A 195 7.09 -11.21 -16.93
C ASP A 195 8.44 -11.49 -16.22
N PHE A 196 8.59 -11.08 -14.96
CA PHE A 196 9.74 -11.38 -14.09
C PHE A 196 11.13 -10.96 -14.64
N ASP A 197 11.20 -9.96 -15.51
CA ASP A 197 12.44 -9.45 -16.12
C ASP A 197 13.17 -8.36 -15.30
N GLY A 198 12.75 -8.16 -14.04
CA GLY A 198 13.13 -7.02 -13.20
C GLY A 198 11.94 -6.17 -12.75
N ASP A 199 10.72 -6.55 -13.16
CA ASP A 199 9.46 -5.97 -12.72
C ASP A 199 9.36 -5.75 -11.20
N GLU A 200 8.72 -4.64 -10.82
CA GLU A 200 8.40 -4.29 -9.43
C GLU A 200 6.88 -4.21 -9.23
N MET A 201 6.41 -4.73 -8.11
CA MET A 201 5.00 -4.64 -7.71
C MET A 201 4.87 -4.00 -6.33
N ASN A 202 3.71 -3.37 -6.08
CA ASN A 202 3.42 -2.78 -4.78
C ASN A 202 2.51 -3.70 -3.98
N LEU A 203 2.66 -3.62 -2.66
CA LEU A 203 1.88 -4.33 -1.66
C LEU A 203 1.30 -3.31 -0.69
N HIS A 204 0.03 -3.47 -0.33
CA HIS A 204 -0.64 -2.62 0.67
C HIS A 204 -1.30 -3.51 1.71
N LEU A 205 -1.11 -3.20 2.99
CA LEU A 205 -1.70 -3.95 4.10
C LEU A 205 -2.94 -3.22 4.66
N PRO A 206 -4.16 -3.72 4.41
CA PRO A 206 -5.38 -3.17 5.01
C PRO A 206 -5.29 -3.12 6.54
N GLN A 207 -5.62 -1.97 7.13
CA GLN A 207 -5.43 -1.70 8.57
C GLN A 207 -6.69 -1.95 9.42
N THR A 208 -7.82 -2.29 8.81
CA THR A 208 -9.09 -2.55 9.50
C THR A 208 -9.61 -3.94 9.16
N GLU A 209 -10.33 -4.56 10.09
CA GLU A 209 -10.96 -5.87 9.84
C GLU A 209 -12.03 -5.80 8.74
N GLU A 210 -12.75 -4.69 8.65
CA GLU A 210 -13.74 -4.44 7.59
C GLU A 210 -13.06 -4.41 6.21
N ALA A 211 -11.93 -3.70 6.07
CA ALA A 211 -11.19 -3.66 4.81
C ALA A 211 -10.53 -5.00 4.47
N LYS A 212 -10.11 -5.78 5.46
CA LYS A 212 -9.63 -7.16 5.25
C LYS A 212 -10.75 -8.05 4.69
N ALA A 213 -11.95 -7.97 5.26
CA ALA A 213 -13.10 -8.74 4.80
C ALA A 213 -13.50 -8.35 3.37
N GLU A 214 -13.59 -7.05 3.09
CA GLU A 214 -13.89 -6.53 1.75
C GLU A 214 -12.86 -7.01 0.72
N ALA A 215 -11.57 -6.85 1.02
CA ALA A 215 -10.49 -7.28 0.15
C ALA A 215 -10.54 -8.80 -0.11
N LEU A 216 -10.73 -9.60 0.93
CA LEU A 216 -10.74 -11.06 0.80
C LEU A 216 -11.94 -11.57 -0.03
N VAL A 217 -13.13 -11.02 0.20
CA VAL A 217 -14.36 -11.49 -0.44
C VAL A 217 -14.48 -10.97 -1.88
N LEU A 218 -14.22 -9.68 -2.10
CA LEU A 218 -14.45 -9.04 -3.41
C LEU A 218 -13.22 -9.08 -4.31
N MET A 219 -12.03 -8.92 -3.73
CA MET A 219 -10.77 -8.78 -4.48
C MET A 219 -9.90 -10.03 -4.45
N GLY A 220 -10.31 -11.09 -3.75
CA GLY A 220 -9.54 -12.33 -3.66
C GLY A 220 -9.31 -12.98 -5.02
N THR A 221 -8.12 -13.54 -5.23
CA THR A 221 -7.73 -14.17 -6.51
C THR A 221 -8.72 -15.26 -6.96
N LYS A 222 -9.20 -16.09 -6.02
CA LYS A 222 -10.18 -17.16 -6.30
C LYS A 222 -11.54 -16.65 -6.76
N ALA A 223 -11.94 -15.44 -6.36
CA ALA A 223 -13.18 -14.81 -6.79
C ALA A 223 -13.03 -14.07 -8.13
N ASN A 224 -11.79 -13.92 -8.62
CA ASN A 224 -11.43 -13.12 -9.78
C ASN A 224 -10.69 -13.95 -10.85
N LEU A 225 -11.02 -15.25 -10.98
CA LEU A 225 -10.42 -16.12 -12.00
C LEU A 225 -10.82 -15.71 -13.43
N VAL A 226 -12.04 -15.17 -13.59
CA VAL A 226 -12.61 -14.76 -14.87
C VAL A 226 -12.61 -13.25 -15.03
N THR A 227 -12.36 -12.78 -16.26
CA THR A 227 -12.47 -11.35 -16.57
C THR A 227 -13.93 -10.93 -16.75
N PRO A 228 -14.33 -9.75 -16.23
CA PRO A 228 -15.69 -9.24 -16.42
C PRO A 228 -15.97 -8.80 -17.86
N ARG A 229 -14.94 -8.66 -18.71
CA ARG A 229 -15.09 -8.13 -20.08
C ARG A 229 -15.79 -9.13 -21.00
N ASN A 230 -15.35 -10.38 -20.99
CA ASN A 230 -15.81 -11.44 -21.89
C ASN A 230 -16.04 -12.78 -21.16
N GLY A 231 -15.86 -12.85 -19.84
CA GLY A 231 -16.12 -14.07 -19.05
C GLY A 231 -15.05 -15.15 -19.17
N GLU A 232 -13.97 -14.91 -19.92
CA GLU A 232 -12.88 -15.86 -20.09
C GLU A 232 -12.02 -15.97 -18.82
N PRO A 233 -11.45 -17.16 -18.53
CA PRO A 233 -10.49 -17.32 -17.44
C PRO A 233 -9.18 -16.60 -17.78
N LEU A 234 -8.71 -15.74 -16.88
CA LEU A 234 -7.40 -15.10 -16.98
C LEU A 234 -6.32 -15.85 -16.20
N ILE A 235 -6.69 -16.51 -15.10
CA ILE A 235 -5.77 -17.29 -14.28
C ILE A 235 -5.87 -18.74 -14.73
N ALA A 236 -4.85 -19.18 -15.47
CA ALA A 236 -4.76 -20.51 -16.06
C ALA A 236 -3.29 -20.95 -16.13
N ALA A 237 -3.06 -22.21 -16.52
CA ALA A 237 -1.72 -22.71 -16.77
C ALA A 237 -1.04 -21.91 -17.90
N ILE A 238 0.25 -21.63 -17.73
CA ILE A 238 1.08 -20.90 -18.70
C ILE A 238 2.41 -21.62 -18.95
N GLN A 239 3.08 -21.27 -20.04
CA GLN A 239 4.47 -21.65 -20.33
C GLN A 239 4.76 -23.15 -20.12
N ASP A 240 5.68 -23.48 -19.22
CA ASP A 240 6.15 -24.84 -18.95
C ASP A 240 5.05 -25.75 -18.41
N PHE A 241 4.03 -25.19 -17.74
CA PHE A 241 2.88 -25.99 -17.30
C PHE A 241 2.08 -26.54 -18.48
N LEU A 242 1.95 -25.77 -19.56
CA LEU A 242 1.25 -26.22 -20.77
C LEU A 242 2.09 -27.24 -21.54
N THR A 243 3.38 -26.95 -21.73
CA THR A 243 4.29 -27.87 -22.43
C THR A 243 4.44 -29.20 -21.68
N GLY A 244 4.62 -29.14 -20.37
CA GLY A 244 4.72 -30.34 -19.52
C GLY A 244 3.44 -31.17 -19.52
N ALA A 245 2.26 -30.53 -19.49
CA ALA A 245 0.99 -31.23 -19.55
C ALA A 245 0.69 -31.85 -20.93
N TYR A 246 1.17 -31.25 -22.03
CA TYR A 246 1.00 -31.79 -23.38
C TYR A 246 1.87 -33.03 -23.63
N LEU A 247 3.07 -33.06 -23.05
CA LEU A 247 4.03 -34.16 -23.23
C LEU A 247 3.76 -35.38 -22.33
N LEU A 248 3.04 -35.20 -21.22
CA LEU A 248 2.67 -36.25 -20.26
C LEU A 248 1.47 -37.07 -20.76
#